data_AF-A0A933JIP6-F1
#
_entry.id   AF-A0A933JIP6-F1
#
_cell.length_a   1.000
_cell.length_b   1.000
_cell.length_c   1.000
_cell.angle_alpha   90.00
_cell.angle_beta   90.00
_cell.angle_gamma   90.00
#
_symmetry.space_group_name_H-M   'P 1'
#
loop_
_entity.id
_entity.type
_entity.pdbx_description
1 polymer ?
#
loop_
_entity_poly.entity_id
_entity_poly.type
_entity_poly.pdbx_seq_one_letter_code
_entity_poly.pdbx_strand_id
1 'polypeptide(L)'
;MGTILAACSSDPGTTDEPSGPNTTPPDPIEKPQTCQTPPCGSGPDSTTHPPQKSAPSVSHASVRISGRDGHDLSLRARLLDADADLSLLELRFFDELGQPLDIFDTDLDGFADSGVQTILIQGGDQEWAHLLADFVSRWPAVGRVDIVAKDASGLASSSVVAPVLDQPNRDLGQSCDPSYTEDRCLDGLGCRGTPSKCVEGTAPRIARFAYLSTPVGPRILIEGEDLDDDPAYVELEFMNARGEAVEVDLDNDESPDSSSFRIDAMSSSRQGEFFVELRPASTLAEQVVKLAATAVDSRGATGARAVATLSDPTHRTWGQACSTRGFDVCPAAGICSPAGSSANFTCQAAASRRTAVCNQSPVLELSGAPSTVSGHTHLESLWDATPGCAPQDPVGMPEGIVRLRVASESRVRLTTDLPETSFDTILYVLPGCAADGTEAIACSDDAPGTSASSLELTLAPGEYLVVVDAWSGAGGAFALEARTE
;
A
#
# COMPACT_ATOMS: atom_id res chain seq x y z
N MET A 1 -43.64 36.60 -12.47
CA MET A 1 -43.46 37.52 -13.61
C MET A 1 -42.11 37.19 -14.22
N GLY A 2 -42.04 36.20 -15.10
CA GLY A 2 -41.90 36.39 -16.56
C GLY A 2 -40.39 36.35 -16.90
N THR A 3 -39.83 35.51 -17.77
CA THR A 3 -40.35 34.93 -19.00
C THR A 3 -39.45 33.75 -19.44
N ILE A 4 -40.07 32.76 -20.09
CA ILE A 4 -39.52 31.55 -20.74
C ILE A 4 -38.75 31.91 -22.01
N LEU A 5 -37.71 31.15 -22.38
CA LEU A 5 -37.36 30.90 -23.78
C LEU A 5 -36.69 29.53 -23.95
N ALA A 6 -37.44 28.62 -24.57
CA ALA A 6 -36.95 27.40 -25.20
C ALA A 6 -36.77 27.67 -26.70
N ALA A 7 -35.81 27.00 -27.35
CA ALA A 7 -35.79 26.84 -28.80
C ALA A 7 -35.11 25.51 -29.17
N CYS A 8 -35.89 24.61 -29.78
CA CYS A 8 -35.43 23.54 -30.65
C CYS A 8 -35.34 24.08 -32.09
N SER A 9 -34.38 23.62 -32.90
CA SER A 9 -34.54 23.52 -34.35
C SER A 9 -33.56 22.50 -34.96
N SER A 10 -34.08 21.85 -35.99
CA SER A 10 -33.71 20.67 -36.78
C SER A 10 -32.57 20.83 -37.82
N ASP A 11 -31.81 19.74 -38.02
CA ASP A 11 -31.30 19.05 -39.26
C ASP A 11 -30.81 19.84 -40.52
N PRO A 12 -30.15 19.21 -41.51
CA PRO A 12 -29.33 17.97 -41.56
C PRO A 12 -27.98 18.18 -42.32
N GLY A 13 -27.05 17.21 -42.27
CA GLY A 13 -25.81 17.29 -43.07
C GLY A 13 -24.96 16.01 -43.10
N THR A 14 -25.16 15.21 -44.15
CA THR A 14 -24.43 14.01 -44.58
C THR A 14 -23.15 14.34 -45.37
N THR A 15 -22.06 13.58 -45.14
CA THR A 15 -20.94 13.17 -46.04
C THR A 15 -19.89 12.49 -45.14
N ASP A 16 -19.14 11.44 -45.45
CA ASP A 16 -19.03 10.46 -46.52
C ASP A 16 -18.19 9.32 -45.90
N GLU A 17 -18.63 8.06 -46.02
CA GLU A 17 -17.84 6.88 -45.63
C GLU A 17 -17.06 6.34 -46.85
N PRO A 18 -15.77 5.98 -46.72
CA PRO A 18 -15.06 5.26 -47.77
C PRO A 18 -15.25 3.75 -47.64
N SER A 19 -15.65 3.17 -48.76
CA SER A 19 -16.00 1.79 -49.03
C SER A 19 -14.80 0.83 -49.24
N GLY A 20 -14.88 -0.35 -48.59
CA GLY A 20 -14.49 -1.70 -49.08
C GLY A 20 -13.01 -2.14 -48.96
N PRO A 21 -12.68 -3.47 -49.09
CA PRO A 21 -13.52 -4.51 -49.71
C PRO A 21 -13.53 -5.94 -49.07
N ASN A 22 -14.46 -6.75 -49.60
CA ASN A 22 -14.43 -8.22 -49.80
C ASN A 22 -14.67 -9.20 -48.63
N THR A 23 -15.95 -9.58 -48.49
CA THR A 23 -16.37 -10.87 -47.94
C THR A 23 -16.73 -11.84 -49.06
N THR A 24 -16.07 -12.99 -49.08
CA THR A 24 -16.30 -14.13 -49.97
C THR A 24 -17.63 -14.85 -49.64
N PRO A 25 -18.42 -15.31 -50.63
CA PRO A 25 -19.65 -16.06 -50.38
C PRO A 25 -19.38 -17.53 -50.02
N PRO A 26 -20.26 -18.19 -49.23
CA PRO A 26 -20.13 -19.61 -48.91
C PRO A 26 -20.57 -20.51 -50.07
N ASP A 27 -19.80 -21.58 -50.28
CA ASP A 27 -20.02 -22.61 -51.31
C ASP A 27 -21.35 -23.39 -51.12
N PRO A 28 -21.92 -23.91 -52.22
CA PRO A 28 -23.17 -24.66 -52.20
C PRO A 28 -23.00 -26.11 -51.71
N ILE A 29 -23.99 -26.53 -50.94
CA ILE A 29 -24.23 -27.87 -50.37
C ILE A 29 -24.11 -28.97 -51.45
N GLU A 30 -23.15 -29.87 -51.26
CA GLU A 30 -22.98 -31.08 -52.06
C GLU A 30 -23.85 -32.24 -51.52
N LYS A 31 -24.33 -33.06 -52.45
CA LYS A 31 -25.31 -34.15 -52.32
C LYS A 31 -24.79 -35.38 -51.54
N PRO A 32 -25.68 -36.27 -51.05
CA PRO A 32 -25.31 -37.36 -50.16
C PRO A 32 -24.54 -38.47 -50.87
N GLN A 33 -23.30 -38.71 -50.44
CA GLN A 33 -22.54 -39.90 -50.83
C GLN A 33 -23.05 -41.13 -50.06
N THR A 34 -23.39 -42.14 -50.84
CA THR A 34 -23.79 -43.48 -50.44
C THR A 34 -22.71 -44.18 -49.59
N CYS A 35 -23.13 -44.74 -48.46
CA CYS A 35 -22.34 -45.64 -47.62
C CYS A 35 -21.80 -46.82 -48.42
N GLN A 36 -20.47 -46.92 -48.51
CA GLN A 36 -19.78 -48.20 -48.67
C GLN A 36 -19.05 -48.50 -47.37
N THR A 37 -19.48 -49.57 -46.71
CA THR A 37 -18.91 -50.16 -45.51
C THR A 37 -17.48 -50.64 -45.74
N PRO A 38 -16.46 -50.10 -45.04
CA PRO A 38 -15.19 -50.78 -44.83
C PRO A 38 -15.32 -51.74 -43.63
N PRO A 39 -14.49 -52.79 -43.56
CA PRO A 39 -14.55 -53.76 -42.48
C PRO A 39 -14.23 -53.10 -41.13
N CYS A 40 -14.98 -53.48 -40.10
CA CYS A 40 -14.77 -53.08 -38.72
C CYS A 40 -13.35 -53.46 -38.27
N GLY A 41 -12.41 -52.53 -38.39
CA GLY A 41 -11.14 -52.56 -37.69
C GLY A 41 -11.40 -52.14 -36.25
N SER A 42 -11.06 -53.00 -35.30
CA SER A 42 -10.97 -52.72 -33.87
C SER A 42 -10.23 -51.39 -33.65
N GLY A 43 -10.97 -50.36 -33.26
CA GLY A 43 -10.40 -49.03 -32.96
C GLY A 43 -9.34 -49.15 -31.86
N PRO A 44 -8.21 -48.44 -31.98
CA PRO A 44 -7.24 -48.37 -30.90
C PRO A 44 -7.95 -47.78 -29.68
N ASP A 45 -7.82 -48.48 -28.56
CA ASP A 45 -8.31 -48.10 -27.25
C ASP A 45 -7.69 -46.74 -26.88
N SER A 46 -8.41 -45.66 -27.20
CA SER A 46 -8.02 -44.28 -26.92
C SER A 46 -8.33 -43.97 -25.46
N THR A 47 -7.69 -44.71 -24.56
CA THR A 47 -7.57 -44.31 -23.16
C THR A 47 -6.57 -43.14 -23.13
N THR A 48 -7.04 -41.97 -23.55
CA THR A 48 -6.34 -40.71 -23.32
C THR A 48 -6.39 -40.47 -21.82
N HIS A 49 -5.39 -40.99 -21.10
CA HIS A 49 -5.19 -40.59 -19.73
C HIS A 49 -5.08 -39.06 -19.71
N PRO A 50 -5.83 -38.37 -18.85
CA PRO A 50 -5.63 -36.94 -18.66
C PRO A 50 -4.14 -36.71 -18.40
N PRO A 51 -3.54 -35.66 -18.99
CA PRO A 51 -2.13 -35.36 -18.78
C PRO A 51 -1.88 -35.37 -17.28
N GLN A 52 -0.94 -36.20 -16.86
CA GLN A 52 -0.59 -36.33 -15.46
C GLN A 52 0.05 -35.02 -15.03
N LYS A 53 -0.62 -34.29 -14.13
CA LYS A 53 -0.10 -33.04 -13.58
C LYS A 53 1.27 -33.28 -12.96
N SER A 54 2.17 -32.35 -13.22
CA SER A 54 3.55 -32.38 -12.75
C SER A 54 3.70 -31.42 -11.57
N ALA A 55 4.45 -31.82 -10.55
CA ALA A 55 4.75 -30.91 -9.45
C ALA A 55 5.65 -29.76 -9.95
N PRO A 56 5.49 -28.54 -9.43
CA PRO A 56 6.39 -27.44 -9.75
C PRO A 56 7.79 -27.71 -9.19
N SER A 57 8.77 -26.91 -9.61
CA SER A 57 10.14 -26.97 -9.10
C SER A 57 10.71 -25.58 -8.85
N VAL A 58 11.50 -25.46 -7.77
CA VAL A 58 12.32 -24.28 -7.48
C VAL A 58 13.73 -24.62 -7.95
N SER A 59 14.17 -24.00 -9.04
CA SER A 59 15.47 -24.33 -9.66
C SER A 59 16.64 -23.55 -9.05
N HIS A 60 16.37 -22.36 -8.55
CA HIS A 60 17.33 -21.49 -7.89
C HIS A 60 16.60 -20.64 -6.86
N ALA A 61 17.23 -20.41 -5.70
CA ALA A 61 16.77 -19.41 -4.75
C ALA A 61 17.96 -18.69 -4.12
N SER A 62 17.79 -17.40 -3.85
CA SER A 62 18.75 -16.56 -3.15
C SER A 62 18.00 -15.68 -2.16
N VAL A 63 18.55 -15.56 -0.96
CA VAL A 63 18.00 -14.72 0.10
C VAL A 63 19.13 -13.86 0.64
N ARG A 64 18.90 -12.56 0.71
CA ARG A 64 19.93 -11.60 1.10
C ARG A 64 19.34 -10.48 1.93
N ILE A 65 20.10 -10.05 2.93
CA ILE A 65 19.86 -8.77 3.58
C ILE A 65 20.07 -7.67 2.52
N SER A 66 19.13 -6.76 2.41
CA SER A 66 19.15 -5.71 1.40
C SER A 66 18.60 -4.41 1.96
N GLY A 67 18.43 -3.44 1.08
CA GLY A 67 18.04 -2.10 1.48
C GLY A 67 19.25 -1.35 2.00
N ARG A 68 19.03 -0.07 2.28
CA ARG A 68 20.12 0.80 2.66
C ARG A 68 20.67 0.48 4.05
N ASP A 69 19.78 0.26 5.01
CA ASP A 69 20.18 0.01 6.41
C ASP A 69 20.42 -1.49 6.66
N GLY A 70 20.06 -2.36 5.71
CA GLY A 70 20.06 -3.82 5.87
C GLY A 70 18.96 -4.32 6.77
N HIS A 71 17.87 -3.57 6.82
CA HIS A 71 16.70 -4.01 7.53
C HIS A 71 15.78 -4.83 6.61
N ASP A 72 15.98 -4.79 5.29
CA ASP A 72 15.13 -5.53 4.36
C ASP A 72 15.66 -6.93 4.08
N LEU A 73 14.77 -7.85 3.76
CA LEU A 73 15.11 -9.18 3.25
C LEU A 73 14.64 -9.31 1.79
N SER A 74 15.57 -9.41 0.86
CA SER A 74 15.29 -9.67 -0.55
C SER A 74 15.34 -11.18 -0.82
N LEU A 75 14.22 -11.73 -1.29
CA LEU A 75 14.09 -13.11 -1.75
C LEU A 75 13.98 -13.12 -3.28
N ARG A 76 14.73 -14.00 -3.94
CA ARG A 76 14.57 -14.28 -5.37
C ARG A 76 14.55 -15.77 -5.59
N ALA A 77 13.64 -16.24 -6.44
CA ALA A 77 13.54 -17.64 -6.80
C ALA A 77 13.18 -17.80 -8.28
N ARG A 78 13.74 -18.81 -8.94
CA ARG A 78 13.31 -19.22 -10.28
C ARG A 78 12.42 -20.44 -10.18
N LEU A 79 11.14 -20.22 -10.48
CA LEU A 79 10.06 -21.18 -10.35
C LEU A 79 9.76 -21.76 -11.72
N LEU A 80 9.62 -23.09 -11.81
CA LEU A 80 9.28 -23.79 -13.04
C LEU A 80 8.05 -24.65 -12.80
N ASP A 81 7.03 -24.48 -13.62
CA ASP A 81 5.84 -25.30 -13.63
C ASP A 81 5.42 -25.56 -15.07
N ALA A 82 5.37 -26.83 -15.46
CA ALA A 82 5.05 -27.23 -16.83
C ALA A 82 3.56 -27.06 -17.15
N ASP A 83 2.70 -27.06 -16.13
CA ASP A 83 1.25 -26.91 -16.26
C ASP A 83 0.82 -25.43 -16.19
N ALA A 84 1.74 -24.54 -15.80
CA ALA A 84 1.54 -23.10 -15.66
C ALA A 84 0.36 -22.72 -14.75
N ASP A 85 0.15 -23.51 -13.70
CA ASP A 85 -0.88 -23.34 -12.68
C ASP A 85 -0.28 -23.16 -11.27
N LEU A 86 0.95 -22.65 -11.19
CA LEU A 86 1.60 -22.20 -9.96
C LEU A 86 0.69 -21.23 -9.19
N SER A 87 0.44 -21.54 -7.92
CA SER A 87 -0.54 -20.82 -7.11
C SER A 87 0.07 -20.19 -5.86
N LEU A 88 1.13 -20.79 -5.33
CA LEU A 88 1.59 -20.49 -3.98
C LEU A 88 3.09 -20.74 -3.79
N LEU A 89 3.73 -19.86 -3.01
CA LEU A 89 5.04 -20.07 -2.41
C LEU A 89 4.89 -20.17 -0.90
N GLU A 90 5.44 -21.23 -0.32
CA GLU A 90 5.56 -21.40 1.13
C GLU A 90 7.01 -21.11 1.52
N LEU A 91 7.20 -20.13 2.40
CA LEU A 91 8.47 -19.74 2.97
C LEU A 91 8.54 -20.20 4.42
N ARG A 92 9.63 -20.84 4.83
CA ARG A 92 9.87 -21.20 6.23
C ARG A 92 11.17 -20.62 6.73
N PHE A 93 11.15 -19.96 7.87
CA PHE A 93 12.30 -19.22 8.38
C PHE A 93 12.99 -19.98 9.51
N PHE A 94 14.32 -19.93 9.50
CA PHE A 94 15.16 -20.60 10.47
C PHE A 94 16.30 -19.71 10.90
N ASP A 95 16.80 -19.94 12.11
CA ASP A 95 18.06 -19.35 12.57
C ASP A 95 19.29 -19.99 11.90
N GLU A 96 20.47 -19.47 12.21
CA GLU A 96 21.75 -20.02 11.71
C GLU A 96 22.01 -21.48 12.17
N LEU A 97 21.42 -21.90 13.29
CA LEU A 97 21.52 -23.27 13.80
C LEU A 97 20.50 -24.21 13.15
N GLY A 98 19.62 -23.67 12.30
CA GLY A 98 18.56 -24.37 11.60
C GLY A 98 17.33 -24.67 12.45
N GLN A 99 17.15 -24.00 13.59
CA GLN A 99 15.94 -24.03 14.39
C GLN A 99 14.86 -23.17 13.73
N PRO A 100 13.60 -23.63 13.66
CA PRO A 100 12.51 -22.82 13.13
C PRO A 100 12.33 -21.57 13.98
N LEU A 101 12.08 -20.45 13.31
CA LEU A 101 11.74 -19.18 13.96
C LEU A 101 10.26 -18.91 13.72
N ASP A 102 9.51 -18.70 14.79
CA ASP A 102 8.13 -18.22 14.67
C ASP A 102 8.18 -16.70 14.46
N ILE A 103 7.79 -16.27 13.26
CA ILE A 103 7.98 -14.92 12.74
C ILE A 103 6.64 -14.28 12.35
N PHE A 104 5.71 -15.11 11.91
CA PHE A 104 4.38 -14.71 11.53
C PHE A 104 3.45 -15.02 12.68
N ASP A 105 2.69 -14.01 13.04
CA ASP A 105 1.58 -14.09 13.95
C ASP A 105 0.37 -14.46 13.11
N THR A 106 0.08 -15.76 13.00
CA THR A 106 -0.92 -16.27 12.07
C THR A 106 -2.36 -16.12 12.56
N ASP A 107 -2.54 -15.85 13.85
CA ASP A 107 -3.82 -15.52 14.48
C ASP A 107 -3.88 -14.10 15.07
N LEU A 108 -2.87 -13.27 14.76
CA LEU A 108 -2.71 -11.84 15.07
C LEU A 108 -3.00 -11.51 16.54
N ASP A 109 -2.63 -12.42 17.45
CA ASP A 109 -2.78 -12.24 18.89
C ASP A 109 -1.68 -11.37 19.52
N GLY A 110 -0.77 -10.88 18.67
CA GLY A 110 0.44 -10.12 19.01
C GLY A 110 1.66 -11.01 19.24
N PHE A 111 1.54 -12.33 19.13
CA PHE A 111 2.61 -13.29 19.33
C PHE A 111 2.87 -14.09 18.05
N ALA A 112 4.08 -13.97 17.52
CA ALA A 112 4.48 -14.82 16.41
C ALA A 112 4.42 -16.31 16.80
N ASP A 113 3.63 -17.09 16.07
CA ASP A 113 3.31 -18.48 16.37
C ASP A 113 3.60 -19.43 15.19
N SER A 114 4.01 -18.89 14.05
CA SER A 114 4.34 -19.63 12.84
C SER A 114 5.63 -19.14 12.20
N GLY A 115 6.52 -20.07 11.89
CA GLY A 115 7.66 -19.82 11.02
C GLY A 115 7.36 -19.89 9.53
N VAL A 116 6.08 -20.05 9.15
CA VAL A 116 5.65 -20.28 7.77
C VAL A 116 4.87 -19.09 7.23
N GLN A 117 5.32 -18.53 6.11
CA GLN A 117 4.58 -17.55 5.32
C GLN A 117 4.13 -18.16 4.00
N THR A 118 2.90 -17.84 3.62
CA THR A 118 2.34 -18.24 2.34
C THR A 118 2.20 -17.00 1.46
N ILE A 119 2.72 -17.06 0.24
CA ILE A 119 2.63 -15.97 -0.74
C ILE A 119 1.89 -16.50 -1.96
N LEU A 120 0.75 -15.88 -2.26
CA LEU A 120 0.01 -16.16 -3.49
C LEU A 120 0.78 -15.64 -4.70
N ILE A 121 0.88 -16.48 -5.71
CA ILE A 121 1.51 -16.16 -6.99
C ILE A 121 0.65 -16.69 -8.13
N GLN A 122 0.82 -16.12 -9.31
CA GLN A 122 0.10 -16.55 -10.50
C GLN A 122 1.09 -16.72 -11.64
N GLY A 123 0.91 -17.76 -12.46
CA GLY A 123 1.70 -17.97 -13.68
C GLY A 123 2.43 -19.32 -13.72
N GLY A 124 3.40 -19.44 -14.63
CA GLY A 124 4.22 -20.65 -14.81
C GLY A 124 5.70 -20.39 -14.53
N ASP A 125 6.57 -20.69 -15.51
CA ASP A 125 8.02 -20.37 -15.45
C ASP A 125 8.21 -18.86 -15.27
N GLN A 126 8.66 -18.47 -14.08
CA GLN A 126 8.88 -17.07 -13.75
C GLN A 126 10.05 -16.90 -12.79
N GLU A 127 10.76 -15.78 -12.97
CA GLU A 127 11.62 -15.23 -11.93
C GLU A 127 10.73 -14.46 -10.96
N TRP A 128 10.68 -14.95 -9.74
CA TRP A 128 9.95 -14.34 -8.65
C TRP A 128 10.93 -13.58 -7.76
N ALA A 129 10.58 -12.35 -7.39
CA ALA A 129 11.30 -11.54 -6.45
C ALA A 129 10.33 -10.93 -5.45
N HIS A 130 10.73 -10.90 -4.18
CA HIS A 130 9.94 -10.33 -3.10
C HIS A 130 10.86 -9.64 -2.10
N LEU A 131 10.39 -8.50 -1.59
CA LEU A 131 11.10 -7.69 -0.61
C LEU A 131 10.24 -7.65 0.65
N LEU A 132 10.79 -8.16 1.76
CA LEU A 132 10.21 -7.98 3.08
C LEU A 132 10.91 -6.78 3.72
N ALA A 133 10.27 -5.62 3.64
CA ALA A 133 10.81 -4.36 4.17
C ALA A 133 10.92 -4.43 5.71
N ASP A 134 12.00 -3.90 6.28
CA ASP A 134 12.25 -3.83 7.74
C ASP A 134 12.24 -5.21 8.47
N PHE A 135 12.29 -6.29 7.72
CA PHE A 135 12.19 -7.66 8.24
C PHE A 135 13.34 -8.05 9.19
N VAL A 136 14.58 -7.74 8.83
CA VAL A 136 15.79 -8.13 9.59
C VAL A 136 15.90 -7.34 10.90
N SER A 137 15.43 -6.10 10.93
CA SER A 137 15.36 -5.28 12.14
C SER A 137 14.48 -5.94 13.20
N ARG A 138 13.33 -6.50 12.78
CA ARG A 138 12.39 -7.22 13.65
C ARG A 138 12.87 -8.62 14.01
N TRP A 139 13.53 -9.30 13.06
CA TRP A 139 13.91 -10.70 13.18
C TRP A 139 15.40 -10.93 12.89
N PRO A 140 16.32 -10.38 13.73
CA PRO A 140 17.76 -10.41 13.47
C PRO A 140 18.37 -11.82 13.55
N ALA A 141 17.62 -12.81 14.04
CA ALA A 141 18.07 -14.19 14.16
C ALA A 141 17.93 -15.00 12.86
N VAL A 142 17.23 -14.51 11.84
CA VAL A 142 17.01 -15.28 10.59
C VAL A 142 18.33 -15.52 9.86
N GLY A 143 18.74 -16.79 9.77
CA GLY A 143 19.93 -17.21 9.04
C GLY A 143 19.64 -18.00 7.77
N ARG A 144 18.40 -18.47 7.57
CA ARG A 144 18.03 -19.35 6.46
C ARG A 144 16.54 -19.33 6.16
N VAL A 145 16.19 -19.49 4.88
CA VAL A 145 14.80 -19.63 4.42
C VAL A 145 14.67 -20.90 3.58
N ASP A 146 13.66 -21.71 3.87
CA ASP A 146 13.24 -22.83 3.06
C ASP A 146 12.07 -22.42 2.17
N ILE A 147 12.14 -22.77 0.88
CA ILE A 147 11.21 -22.30 -0.14
C ILE A 147 10.59 -23.49 -0.85
N VAL A 148 9.27 -23.56 -0.85
CA VAL A 148 8.48 -24.61 -1.49
C VAL A 148 7.43 -23.97 -2.40
N ALA A 149 7.42 -24.33 -3.68
CA ALA A 149 6.37 -23.92 -4.61
C ALA A 149 5.22 -24.93 -4.60
N LYS A 150 3.98 -24.46 -4.74
CA LYS A 150 2.79 -25.30 -4.93
C LYS A 150 1.96 -24.84 -6.13
N ASP A 151 1.39 -25.81 -6.84
CA ASP A 151 0.45 -25.58 -7.95
C ASP A 151 -1.00 -25.44 -7.45
N ALA A 152 -1.94 -25.16 -8.35
CA ALA A 152 -3.37 -25.06 -8.04
C ALA A 152 -4.01 -26.40 -7.61
N SER A 153 -3.28 -27.51 -7.76
CA SER A 153 -3.70 -28.86 -7.35
C SER A 153 -3.16 -29.26 -5.97
N GLY A 154 -2.30 -28.43 -5.37
CA GLY A 154 -1.60 -28.70 -4.13
C GLY A 154 -0.36 -29.60 -4.28
N LEU A 155 0.11 -29.88 -5.51
CA LEU A 155 1.40 -30.55 -5.72
C LEU A 155 2.52 -29.59 -5.33
N ALA A 156 3.45 -30.06 -4.50
CA ALA A 156 4.55 -29.26 -3.97
C ALA A 156 5.88 -29.63 -4.62
N SER A 157 6.76 -28.63 -4.81
CA SER A 157 8.15 -28.86 -5.17
C SER A 157 8.93 -29.51 -4.02
N SER A 158 10.16 -29.98 -4.32
CA SER A 158 11.15 -30.16 -3.26
C SER A 158 11.51 -28.81 -2.61
N SER A 159 11.77 -28.82 -1.30
CA SER A 159 12.37 -27.71 -0.56
C SER A 159 13.68 -27.25 -1.19
N VAL A 160 13.81 -25.94 -1.37
CA VAL A 160 15.10 -25.29 -1.62
C VAL A 160 15.45 -24.40 -0.44
N VAL A 161 16.53 -24.78 0.23
CA VAL A 161 17.04 -24.08 1.40
C VAL A 161 18.09 -23.06 0.96
N ALA A 162 17.82 -21.78 1.20
CA ALA A 162 18.71 -20.67 0.90
C ALA A 162 19.24 -20.03 2.21
N PRO A 163 20.57 -19.94 2.41
CA PRO A 163 21.10 -19.16 3.53
C PRO A 163 20.78 -17.67 3.32
N VAL A 164 20.51 -16.95 4.40
CA VAL A 164 20.46 -15.48 4.39
C VAL A 164 21.88 -14.99 4.28
N LEU A 165 22.17 -14.27 3.19
CA LEU A 165 23.49 -13.68 2.98
C LEU A 165 23.51 -12.24 3.48
N ASP A 166 24.54 -11.88 4.23
CA ASP A 166 24.79 -10.49 4.60
C ASP A 166 24.97 -9.60 3.35
N GLN A 167 24.63 -8.34 3.54
CA GLN A 167 24.98 -7.26 2.62
C GLN A 167 26.37 -6.73 2.98
N PRO A 168 27.39 -6.86 2.11
CA PRO A 168 28.70 -6.29 2.39
C PRO A 168 28.64 -4.78 2.55
N ASN A 169 29.29 -4.27 3.60
CA ASN A 169 29.54 -2.85 3.77
C ASN A 169 30.76 -2.41 2.95
N ARG A 170 30.65 -1.22 2.35
CA ARG A 170 31.67 -0.60 1.51
C ARG A 170 32.19 0.68 2.16
N ASP A 171 33.51 0.82 2.19
CA ASP A 171 34.18 2.00 2.72
C ASP A 171 34.13 3.17 1.73
N LEU A 172 34.40 4.38 2.22
CA LEU A 172 34.54 5.59 1.41
C LEU A 172 35.46 5.38 0.19
N GLY A 173 34.95 5.70 -1.00
CA GLY A 173 35.64 5.59 -2.28
C GLY A 173 35.58 4.22 -2.96
N GLN A 174 35.10 3.18 -2.28
CA GLN A 174 34.86 1.86 -2.89
C GLN A 174 33.64 1.90 -3.82
N SER A 175 33.60 1.00 -4.81
CA SER A 175 32.41 0.81 -5.65
C SER A 175 31.25 0.31 -4.79
N CYS A 176 30.05 0.73 -5.14
CA CYS A 176 28.83 0.31 -4.48
C CYS A 176 27.69 0.09 -5.48
N ASP A 177 26.71 -0.71 -5.07
CA ASP A 177 25.46 -0.95 -5.78
C ASP A 177 24.42 0.13 -5.44
N PRO A 178 24.03 0.99 -6.39
CA PRO A 178 23.04 2.04 -6.14
C PRO A 178 21.62 1.51 -5.89
N SER A 179 21.36 0.22 -6.15
CA SER A 179 20.09 -0.43 -5.82
C SER A 179 20.07 -1.02 -4.41
N TYR A 180 21.19 -0.99 -3.69
CA TYR A 180 21.34 -1.56 -2.35
C TYR A 180 20.87 -3.01 -2.27
N THR A 181 21.13 -3.79 -3.34
CA THR A 181 20.79 -5.21 -3.39
C THR A 181 22.01 -6.09 -3.18
N GLU A 182 23.16 -5.73 -3.73
CA GLU A 182 24.38 -6.55 -3.65
C GLU A 182 25.29 -6.13 -2.50
N ASP A 183 25.46 -4.82 -2.30
CA ASP A 183 26.26 -4.22 -1.24
C ASP A 183 25.71 -2.83 -0.89
N ARG A 184 26.25 -2.24 0.18
CA ARG A 184 25.91 -0.88 0.61
C ARG A 184 27.12 -0.15 1.14
N CYS A 185 27.03 1.17 1.25
CA CYS A 185 28.05 1.93 1.94
C CYS A 185 27.86 1.83 3.47
N LEU A 186 28.95 2.03 4.24
CA LEU A 186 28.84 2.20 5.69
C LEU A 186 27.89 3.35 6.05
N ASP A 187 27.23 3.26 7.21
CA ASP A 187 26.26 4.26 7.68
C ASP A 187 26.80 5.69 7.56
N GLY A 188 25.98 6.64 7.12
CA GLY A 188 26.40 8.02 6.86
C GLY A 188 27.24 8.24 5.60
N LEU A 189 27.39 7.21 4.76
CA LEU A 189 27.90 7.36 3.39
C LEU A 189 26.78 7.11 2.38
N GLY A 190 26.92 7.73 1.22
CA GLY A 190 26.00 7.58 0.09
C GLY A 190 26.58 6.81 -1.07
N CYS A 191 25.78 6.00 -1.76
CA CYS A 191 26.19 5.37 -3.02
C CYS A 191 25.86 6.25 -4.23
N ARG A 192 26.85 6.99 -4.75
CA ARG A 192 26.62 8.01 -5.81
C ARG A 192 27.69 7.99 -6.90
N GLY A 193 27.34 8.57 -8.06
CA GLY A 193 28.26 8.76 -9.20
C GLY A 193 28.12 7.74 -10.33
N THR A 194 28.98 7.83 -11.34
CA THR A 194 29.05 6.87 -12.45
C THR A 194 30.52 6.66 -12.85
N PRO A 195 31.16 5.54 -12.47
CA PRO A 195 30.59 4.42 -11.69
C PRO A 195 30.22 4.82 -10.27
N SER A 196 29.19 4.18 -9.70
CA SER A 196 28.73 4.43 -8.32
C SER A 196 29.81 4.07 -7.31
N LYS A 197 30.05 4.97 -6.37
CA LYS A 197 31.01 4.80 -5.27
C LYS A 197 30.43 5.35 -3.97
N CYS A 198 30.93 4.83 -2.86
CA CYS A 198 30.65 5.40 -1.56
C CYS A 198 31.31 6.77 -1.44
N VAL A 199 30.51 7.78 -1.12
CA VAL A 199 30.92 9.16 -0.89
C VAL A 199 30.43 9.63 0.47
N GLU A 200 30.99 10.72 0.99
CA GLU A 200 30.50 11.34 2.22
C GLU A 200 29.01 11.66 2.12
N GLY A 201 28.26 11.37 3.19
CA GLY A 201 26.86 11.73 3.32
C GLY A 201 26.60 13.21 3.08
N THR A 202 25.39 13.51 2.63
CA THR A 202 24.86 14.84 2.39
C THR A 202 23.79 15.12 3.42
N ALA A 203 23.91 16.26 4.10
CA ALA A 203 22.93 16.64 5.08
C ALA A 203 21.52 16.69 4.45
N PRO A 204 20.48 16.22 5.17
CA PRO A 204 19.12 16.23 4.68
C PRO A 204 18.65 17.65 4.35
N ARG A 205 17.76 17.75 3.37
CA ARG A 205 17.18 19.01 2.90
C ARG A 205 15.69 19.02 3.15
N ILE A 206 15.20 20.09 3.78
CA ILE A 206 13.76 20.36 3.81
C ILE A 206 13.34 20.91 2.45
N ALA A 207 12.57 20.13 1.70
CA ALA A 207 12.09 20.49 0.37
C ALA A 207 10.86 21.41 0.46
N ARG A 208 9.92 21.11 1.37
CA ARG A 208 8.73 21.92 1.64
C ARG A 208 8.44 21.98 3.13
N PHE A 209 8.07 23.15 3.61
CA PHE A 209 7.73 23.39 5.01
C PHE A 209 6.53 24.33 5.10
N ALA A 210 5.48 23.90 5.79
CA ALA A 210 4.28 24.69 6.00
C ALA A 210 3.83 24.64 7.46
N TYR A 211 3.33 25.79 7.92
CA TYR A 211 2.66 25.93 9.20
C TYR A 211 1.29 26.53 8.93
N LEU A 212 0.26 25.70 8.99
CA LEU A 212 -1.05 25.99 8.44
C LEU A 212 -2.09 26.16 9.54
N SER A 213 -2.93 27.19 9.45
CA SER A 213 -4.12 27.33 10.30
C SER A 213 -5.28 26.57 9.65
N THR A 214 -5.89 25.63 10.36
CA THR A 214 -7.05 24.86 9.87
C THR A 214 -8.21 24.95 10.86
N PRO A 215 -9.46 24.62 10.44
CA PRO A 215 -10.61 24.67 11.33
C PRO A 215 -10.49 23.80 12.60
N VAL A 216 -9.68 22.74 12.56
CA VAL A 216 -9.46 21.82 13.69
C VAL A 216 -8.19 22.15 14.50
N GLY A 217 -7.45 23.18 14.11
CA GLY A 217 -6.21 23.60 14.76
C GLY A 217 -5.05 23.81 13.78
N PRO A 218 -3.88 24.24 14.29
CA PRO A 218 -2.67 24.34 13.48
C PRO A 218 -2.19 22.97 12.98
N ARG A 219 -1.61 22.93 11.78
CA ARG A 219 -0.88 21.77 11.22
C ARG A 219 0.54 22.17 10.86
N ILE A 220 1.50 21.31 11.15
CA ILE A 220 2.90 21.47 10.77
C ILE A 220 3.21 20.37 9.77
N LEU A 221 3.63 20.74 8.56
CA LEU A 221 3.92 19.81 7.47
C LEU A 221 5.36 20.02 7.00
N ILE A 222 6.18 18.98 7.10
CA ILE A 222 7.59 19.01 6.74
C ILE A 222 7.83 17.87 5.77
N GLU A 223 8.17 18.20 4.54
CA GLU A 223 8.58 17.27 3.51
C GLU A 223 10.06 17.54 3.22
N GLY A 224 10.87 16.51 3.38
CA GLY A 224 12.30 16.58 3.18
C GLY A 224 12.82 15.45 2.34
N GLU A 225 14.06 15.63 1.92
CA GLU A 225 14.84 14.68 1.15
C GLU A 225 16.13 14.41 1.91
N ASP A 226 16.47 13.15 2.03
CA ASP A 226 17.79 12.71 2.43
C ASP A 226 18.27 11.72 1.37
N LEU A 227 19.15 12.15 0.46
CA LEU A 227 19.72 11.21 -0.51
C LEU A 227 20.49 10.09 0.19
N ASP A 228 20.85 10.34 1.44
CA ASP A 228 21.48 9.41 2.33
C ASP A 228 20.51 8.61 3.23
N ASP A 229 19.20 8.70 3.00
CA ASP A 229 18.08 7.93 3.61
C ASP A 229 18.31 7.60 5.10
N ASP A 230 19.06 8.45 5.79
CA ASP A 230 19.42 8.34 7.18
C ASP A 230 19.05 9.61 7.96
N PRO A 231 17.89 10.27 7.70
CA PRO A 231 17.47 11.40 8.50
C PRO A 231 17.22 10.89 9.92
N ALA A 232 17.85 11.53 10.91
CA ALA A 232 17.64 11.17 12.31
C ALA A 232 16.41 11.91 12.86
N TYR A 233 16.41 13.23 12.78
CA TYR A 233 15.33 14.05 13.32
C TYR A 233 15.20 15.39 12.62
N VAL A 234 14.04 16.02 12.80
CA VAL A 234 13.85 17.44 12.52
C VAL A 234 13.78 18.20 13.84
N GLU A 235 14.69 19.15 14.04
CA GLU A 235 14.61 20.12 15.13
C GLU A 235 13.63 21.23 14.71
N LEU A 236 12.53 21.38 15.47
CA LEU A 236 11.57 22.46 15.33
C LEU A 236 11.80 23.54 16.39
N GLU A 237 11.95 24.80 15.97
CA GLU A 237 12.08 25.95 16.86
C GLU A 237 10.83 26.82 16.82
N PHE A 238 10.35 27.22 17.99
CA PHE A 238 9.17 28.07 18.17
C PHE A 238 9.54 29.55 18.18
N MET A 239 8.86 30.35 17.36
CA MET A 239 9.13 31.78 17.26
C MET A 239 7.87 32.65 17.24
N ASN A 240 8.02 33.85 17.77
CA ASN A 240 7.01 34.90 17.63
C ASN A 240 7.03 35.56 16.24
N ALA A 241 6.16 36.54 16.01
CA ALA A 241 6.08 37.26 14.73
C ALA A 241 7.39 37.98 14.34
N ARG A 242 8.23 38.37 15.32
CA ARG A 242 9.54 39.01 15.10
C ARG A 242 10.66 38.00 14.80
N GLY A 243 10.40 36.70 14.94
CA GLY A 243 11.40 35.65 14.78
C GLY A 243 12.26 35.43 16.03
N GLU A 244 11.82 35.94 17.18
CA GLU A 244 12.47 35.66 18.48
C GLU A 244 11.91 34.35 19.02
N ALA A 245 12.76 33.57 19.70
CA ALA A 245 12.37 32.30 20.32
C ALA A 245 11.26 32.50 21.36
N VAL A 246 10.32 31.55 21.44
CA VAL A 246 9.22 31.52 22.41
C VAL A 246 9.24 30.19 23.13
N GLU A 247 9.20 30.19 24.45
CA GLU A 247 9.01 28.97 25.24
C GLU A 247 7.54 28.55 25.17
N VAL A 248 7.33 27.26 24.91
CA VAL A 248 6.03 26.59 24.87
C VAL A 248 6.04 25.53 25.95
N ASP A 249 4.89 25.27 26.56
CA ASP A 249 4.65 24.16 27.48
C ASP A 249 4.36 22.89 26.66
N LEU A 250 5.33 21.97 26.59
CA LEU A 250 5.24 20.75 25.78
C LEU A 250 4.69 19.53 26.55
N ASP A 251 4.74 19.53 27.87
CA ASP A 251 4.27 18.42 28.72
C ASP A 251 2.95 18.73 29.44
N ASN A 252 2.39 19.91 29.19
CA ASN A 252 1.11 20.39 29.69
C ASN A 252 1.09 20.47 31.23
N ASP A 253 2.18 20.95 31.83
CA ASP A 253 2.31 21.20 33.27
C ASP A 253 2.00 22.67 33.68
N GLU A 254 1.56 23.49 32.73
CA GLU A 254 1.29 24.93 32.82
C GLU A 254 2.55 25.82 32.93
N SER A 255 3.75 25.26 32.75
CA SER A 255 5.01 25.99 32.71
C SER A 255 5.66 25.89 31.33
N PRO A 256 5.93 27.02 30.64
CA PRO A 256 6.75 26.98 29.43
C PRO A 256 8.13 26.39 29.73
N ASP A 257 8.54 25.37 28.98
CA ASP A 257 9.73 24.57 29.28
C ASP A 257 10.74 24.54 28.12
N SER A 258 10.28 24.70 26.87
CA SER A 258 11.19 24.65 25.72
C SER A 258 10.82 25.60 24.58
N SER A 259 11.86 26.16 23.93
CA SER A 259 11.71 26.90 22.67
C SER A 259 11.93 26.05 21.42
N SER A 260 12.22 24.76 21.58
CA SER A 260 12.39 23.81 20.47
C SER A 260 12.07 22.38 20.89
N PHE A 261 11.90 21.49 19.91
CA PHE A 261 11.86 20.05 20.17
C PHE A 261 12.29 19.28 18.92
N ARG A 262 12.60 17.99 19.13
CA ARG A 262 13.03 17.09 18.06
C ARG A 262 11.91 16.13 17.72
N ILE A 263 11.73 15.92 16.42
CA ILE A 263 10.78 14.95 15.90
C ILE A 263 11.57 13.92 15.14
N ASP A 264 11.28 12.65 15.41
CA ASP A 264 11.85 11.56 14.64
C ASP A 264 11.49 11.72 13.14
N ALA A 265 12.51 11.73 12.30
CA ALA A 265 12.36 11.74 10.84
C ALA A 265 12.60 10.35 10.25
N MET A 266 13.32 9.49 10.98
CA MET A 266 13.79 8.19 10.53
C MET A 266 12.64 7.24 10.24
N SER A 267 11.66 7.16 11.15
CA SER A 267 10.47 6.31 10.97
C SER A 267 9.63 6.68 9.73
N SER A 268 9.74 7.92 9.26
CA SER A 268 9.05 8.41 8.06
C SER A 268 9.89 8.35 6.78
N SER A 269 11.18 7.99 6.88
CA SER A 269 12.10 7.98 5.74
C SER A 269 11.83 6.77 4.85
N ARG A 270 11.63 7.04 3.56
CA ARG A 270 11.43 6.03 2.51
C ARG A 270 12.07 6.52 1.23
N GLN A 271 13.04 5.75 0.72
CA GLN A 271 13.65 6.00 -0.59
C GLN A 271 14.28 7.40 -0.69
N GLY A 272 14.82 7.89 0.42
CA GLY A 272 15.46 9.19 0.52
C GLY A 272 14.51 10.39 0.54
N GLU A 273 13.22 10.15 0.80
CA GLU A 273 12.27 11.18 1.20
C GLU A 273 11.79 10.90 2.62
N PHE A 274 11.50 11.95 3.37
CA PHE A 274 10.84 11.84 4.67
C PHE A 274 9.70 12.85 4.79
N PHE A 275 8.67 12.50 5.56
CA PHE A 275 7.52 13.36 5.78
C PHE A 275 7.07 13.34 7.23
N VAL A 276 7.01 14.53 7.82
CA VAL A 276 6.55 14.74 9.19
C VAL A 276 5.29 15.60 9.15
N GLU A 277 4.21 15.07 9.72
CA GLU A 277 3.00 15.82 10.03
C GLU A 277 2.82 15.89 11.55
N LEU A 278 2.56 17.10 12.06
CA LEU A 278 2.14 17.30 13.44
C LEU A 278 0.85 18.09 13.52
N ARG A 279 0.02 17.75 14.50
CA ARG A 279 -1.25 18.41 14.82
C ARG A 279 -1.22 18.90 16.26
N PRO A 280 -0.48 19.99 16.55
CA PRO A 280 -0.40 20.51 17.90
C PRO A 280 -1.75 21.06 18.38
N ALA A 281 -1.86 21.29 19.69
CA ALA A 281 -3.02 21.92 20.28
C ALA A 281 -3.33 23.29 19.63
N SER A 282 -4.62 23.64 19.58
CA SER A 282 -5.10 24.89 18.97
C SER A 282 -4.48 26.15 19.60
N THR A 283 -4.10 26.09 20.87
CA THR A 283 -3.46 27.17 21.63
C THR A 283 -2.02 27.47 21.16
N LEU A 284 -1.34 26.55 20.47
CA LEU A 284 0.03 26.79 19.99
C LEU A 284 0.09 27.99 19.04
N ALA A 285 -0.91 28.12 18.17
CA ALA A 285 -1.00 29.20 17.19
C ALA A 285 -1.14 30.60 17.82
N GLU A 286 -1.56 30.69 19.08
CA GLU A 286 -1.69 31.96 19.80
C GLU A 286 -0.32 32.50 20.24
N GLN A 287 0.64 31.61 20.50
CA GLN A 287 1.98 31.94 21.01
C GLN A 287 3.04 31.88 19.92
N VAL A 288 2.93 30.90 19.02
CA VAL A 288 3.90 30.59 17.97
C VAL A 288 3.33 31.00 16.62
N VAL A 289 3.88 32.09 16.08
CA VAL A 289 3.48 32.65 14.77
C VAL A 289 4.40 32.15 13.66
N LYS A 290 5.63 31.77 14.01
CA LYS A 290 6.63 31.26 13.08
C LYS A 290 7.26 29.99 13.64
N LEU A 291 7.59 29.08 12.74
CA LEU A 291 8.39 27.91 13.05
C LEU A 291 9.64 27.92 12.20
N ALA A 292 10.73 27.37 12.75
CA ALA A 292 11.87 26.96 11.95
C ALA A 292 12.07 25.46 12.07
N ALA A 293 12.49 24.85 10.98
CA ALA A 293 12.78 23.44 10.89
C ALA A 293 14.20 23.25 10.38
N THR A 294 14.94 22.35 11.02
CA THR A 294 16.28 21.94 10.58
C THR A 294 16.36 20.43 10.65
N ALA A 295 16.54 19.78 9.50
CA ALA A 295 16.73 18.34 9.43
C ALA A 295 18.19 17.97 9.77
N VAL A 296 18.37 16.88 10.49
CA VAL A 296 19.68 16.37 10.91
C VAL A 296 19.74 14.88 10.61
N ASP A 297 20.83 14.41 10.00
CA ASP A 297 21.04 12.97 9.73
C ASP A 297 21.58 12.20 10.95
N SER A 298 21.73 10.90 10.78
CA SER A 298 22.28 9.96 11.76
C SER A 298 23.73 10.27 12.19
N ARG A 299 24.47 11.03 11.40
CA ARG A 299 25.86 11.46 11.66
C ARG A 299 25.94 12.89 12.20
N GLY A 300 24.81 13.57 12.39
CA GLY A 300 24.74 14.94 12.87
C GLY A 300 24.99 16.00 11.79
N ALA A 301 25.07 15.63 10.51
CA ALA A 301 25.11 16.64 9.45
C ALA A 301 23.77 17.36 9.41
N THR A 302 23.85 18.69 9.39
CA THR A 302 22.71 19.57 9.61
C THR A 302 22.33 20.24 8.30
N GLY A 303 21.06 20.09 7.91
CA GLY A 303 20.48 20.71 6.74
C GLY A 303 20.37 22.23 6.84
N ALA A 304 19.95 22.87 5.74
CA ALA A 304 19.62 24.28 5.77
C ALA A 304 18.35 24.52 6.60
N ARG A 305 18.39 25.53 7.47
CA ARG A 305 17.24 25.96 8.27
C ARG A 305 16.14 26.54 7.38
N ALA A 306 14.95 25.95 7.43
CA ALA A 306 13.74 26.44 6.75
C ALA A 306 12.85 27.18 7.77
N VAL A 307 12.11 28.21 7.33
CA VAL A 307 11.20 28.97 8.20
C VAL A 307 9.81 29.05 7.56
N ALA A 308 8.78 28.73 8.32
CA ALA A 308 7.38 28.89 7.94
C ALA A 308 6.69 29.90 8.88
N THR A 309 5.77 30.68 8.34
CA THR A 309 4.87 31.55 9.12
C THR A 309 3.49 30.95 9.08
N LEU A 310 2.75 31.03 10.19
CA LEU A 310 1.36 30.56 10.25
C LEU A 310 0.54 31.25 9.15
N SER A 311 -0.08 30.46 8.29
CA SER A 311 -0.92 30.95 7.20
C SER A 311 -2.12 30.04 6.96
N ASP A 312 -3.14 30.55 6.30
CA ASP A 312 -4.20 29.68 5.78
C ASP A 312 -3.64 28.74 4.69
N PRO A 313 -4.18 27.52 4.54
CA PRO A 313 -3.80 26.64 3.45
C PRO A 313 -4.13 27.27 2.10
N THR A 314 -3.30 26.98 1.09
CA THR A 314 -3.60 27.41 -0.28
C THR A 314 -4.83 26.68 -0.80
N HIS A 315 -5.88 27.42 -1.18
CA HIS A 315 -7.07 26.84 -1.79
C HIS A 315 -6.85 26.63 -3.30
N ARG A 316 -7.05 25.39 -3.76
CA ARG A 316 -7.01 24.98 -5.15
C ARG A 316 -8.40 24.98 -5.76
N THR A 317 -8.49 25.20 -7.07
CA THR A 317 -9.72 24.97 -7.84
C THR A 317 -9.74 23.57 -8.44
N TRP A 318 -10.90 23.11 -8.89
CA TRP A 318 -11.04 21.82 -9.59
C TRP A 318 -10.04 21.68 -10.75
N GLY A 319 -9.42 20.50 -10.85
CA GLY A 319 -8.43 20.17 -11.88
C GLY A 319 -7.04 20.77 -11.67
N GLN A 320 -6.84 21.66 -10.68
CA GLN A 320 -5.49 22.13 -10.34
C GLN A 320 -4.71 21.05 -9.60
N ALA A 321 -3.39 21.07 -9.79
CA ALA A 321 -2.47 20.25 -9.02
C ALA A 321 -2.62 20.52 -7.52
N CYS A 322 -2.57 19.45 -6.74
CA CYS A 322 -2.71 19.48 -5.29
C CYS A 322 -1.70 18.53 -4.64
N SER A 323 -1.56 18.65 -3.33
CA SER A 323 -0.65 17.87 -2.50
C SER A 323 -1.42 16.83 -1.71
N THR A 324 -1.11 15.54 -1.90
CA THR A 324 -1.66 14.46 -1.06
C THR A 324 -1.25 14.59 0.40
N ARG A 325 -0.06 15.16 0.66
CA ARG A 325 0.47 15.49 1.99
C ARG A 325 -0.18 16.71 2.67
N GLY A 326 -1.28 17.25 2.13
CA GLY A 326 -2.11 18.26 2.80
C GLY A 326 -1.56 19.70 2.85
N PHE A 327 -0.53 20.03 2.06
CA PHE A 327 0.03 21.39 1.96
C PHE A 327 -0.92 22.41 1.30
N ASP A 328 -1.92 21.92 0.58
CA ASP A 328 -2.99 22.72 0.00
C ASP A 328 -4.33 22.01 0.19
N VAL A 329 -5.42 22.74 -0.02
CA VAL A 329 -6.78 22.24 0.17
C VAL A 329 -7.58 22.36 -1.11
N CYS A 330 -8.33 21.32 -1.44
CA CYS A 330 -9.27 21.33 -2.54
C CYS A 330 -10.55 22.11 -2.18
N PRO A 331 -11.43 22.41 -3.16
CA PRO A 331 -12.74 22.98 -2.88
C PRO A 331 -13.53 22.11 -1.89
N ALA A 332 -14.56 22.67 -1.27
CA ALA A 332 -15.46 21.89 -0.41
C ALA A 332 -16.00 20.65 -1.17
N ALA A 333 -16.03 19.50 -0.49
CA ALA A 333 -16.30 18.18 -1.07
C ALA A 333 -15.29 17.70 -2.13
N GLY A 334 -14.09 18.30 -2.14
CA GLY A 334 -13.00 17.95 -3.03
C GLY A 334 -11.91 17.18 -2.33
N ILE A 335 -11.24 16.32 -3.10
CA ILE A 335 -10.12 15.52 -2.66
C ILE A 335 -8.95 15.65 -3.63
N CYS A 336 -7.73 15.50 -3.11
CA CYS A 336 -6.53 15.41 -3.91
C CYS A 336 -6.29 13.98 -4.36
N SER A 337 -6.52 13.69 -5.65
CA SER A 337 -6.52 12.32 -6.18
C SER A 337 -5.88 12.28 -7.58
N PRO A 338 -5.31 11.14 -8.04
CA PRO A 338 -4.66 11.02 -9.34
C PRO A 338 -5.61 11.38 -10.49
N ALA A 339 -5.12 12.21 -11.41
CA ALA A 339 -5.84 12.51 -12.65
C ALA A 339 -5.67 11.35 -13.64
N GLY A 340 -6.61 10.40 -13.63
CA GLY A 340 -6.55 9.19 -14.45
C GLY A 340 -5.42 8.26 -14.03
N SER A 341 -4.64 7.76 -14.99
CA SER A 341 -3.48 6.89 -14.75
C SER A 341 -2.16 7.66 -14.55
N SER A 342 -2.21 8.99 -14.37
CA SER A 342 -1.01 9.81 -14.19
C SER A 342 -0.61 9.88 -12.71
N ALA A 343 0.69 9.99 -12.43
CA ALA A 343 1.20 10.27 -11.09
C ALA A 343 0.88 11.70 -10.59
N ASN A 344 0.21 12.52 -11.40
CA ASN A 344 -0.15 13.88 -11.05
C ASN A 344 -1.49 13.89 -10.28
N PHE A 345 -1.46 14.41 -9.07
CA PHE A 345 -2.64 14.59 -8.25
C PHE A 345 -3.31 15.93 -8.55
N THR A 346 -4.62 15.93 -8.68
CA THR A 346 -5.42 17.14 -8.89
C THR A 346 -6.66 17.15 -8.00
N CYS A 347 -7.18 18.34 -7.73
CA CYS A 347 -8.43 18.47 -7.00
C CYS A 347 -9.61 17.94 -7.82
N GLN A 348 -10.28 16.93 -7.29
CA GLN A 348 -11.41 16.24 -7.92
C GLN A 348 -12.57 16.08 -6.93
N ALA A 349 -13.80 16.05 -7.44
CA ALA A 349 -14.96 15.89 -6.57
C ALA A 349 -14.90 14.52 -5.86
N ALA A 350 -14.95 14.53 -4.53
CA ALA A 350 -14.80 13.32 -3.71
C ALA A 350 -15.85 12.27 -4.09
N ALA A 351 -17.12 12.66 -4.23
CA ALA A 351 -18.21 11.75 -4.62
C ALA A 351 -17.94 11.02 -5.97
N SER A 352 -17.42 11.74 -6.97
CA SER A 352 -17.09 11.14 -8.27
C SER A 352 -15.93 10.16 -8.16
N ARG A 353 -14.91 10.47 -7.34
CA ARG A 353 -13.76 9.58 -7.10
C ARG A 353 -14.15 8.34 -6.30
N ARG A 354 -14.88 8.51 -5.21
CA ARG A 354 -15.48 7.44 -4.40
C ARG A 354 -16.25 6.46 -5.28
N THR A 355 -17.13 6.97 -6.14
CA THR A 355 -17.89 6.14 -7.10
C THR A 355 -16.99 5.40 -8.08
N ALA A 356 -15.96 6.06 -8.64
CA ALA A 356 -15.06 5.46 -9.61
C ALA A 356 -14.21 4.34 -9.00
N VAL A 357 -13.60 4.58 -7.84
CA VAL A 357 -12.78 3.60 -7.12
C VAL A 357 -13.64 2.43 -6.68
N CYS A 358 -14.77 2.69 -6.02
CA CYS A 358 -15.67 1.62 -5.57
C CYS A 358 -16.14 0.71 -6.71
N ASN A 359 -16.49 1.26 -7.87
CA ASN A 359 -16.91 0.46 -9.03
C ASN A 359 -15.81 -0.44 -9.61
N GLN A 360 -14.54 -0.10 -9.36
CA GLN A 360 -13.37 -0.88 -9.80
C GLN A 360 -12.88 -1.84 -8.72
N SER A 361 -13.35 -1.69 -7.47
CA SER A 361 -12.96 -2.52 -6.34
C SER A 361 -13.40 -3.98 -6.51
N PRO A 362 -12.60 -4.93 -5.98
CA PRO A 362 -12.98 -6.33 -5.90
C PRO A 362 -14.34 -6.52 -5.23
N VAL A 363 -15.11 -7.49 -5.72
CA VAL A 363 -16.39 -7.88 -5.13
C VAL A 363 -16.22 -9.17 -4.34
N LEU A 364 -16.62 -9.13 -3.08
CA LEU A 364 -16.67 -10.27 -2.18
C LEU A 364 -18.14 -10.72 -2.04
N GLU A 365 -18.43 -11.91 -2.54
CA GLU A 365 -19.79 -12.49 -2.61
C GLU A 365 -20.08 -13.34 -1.37
N LEU A 366 -21.02 -12.89 -0.53
CA LEU A 366 -21.39 -13.66 0.65
C LEU A 366 -22.38 -14.79 0.27
N SER A 367 -21.85 -16.00 0.09
CA SER A 367 -22.59 -17.17 -0.41
C SER A 367 -22.69 -18.34 0.58
N GLY A 368 -22.35 -18.11 1.85
CA GLY A 368 -22.49 -19.06 2.97
C GLY A 368 -21.19 -19.78 3.37
N ALA A 369 -20.22 -19.91 2.47
CA ALA A 369 -18.85 -20.26 2.81
C ALA A 369 -18.03 -18.99 3.12
N PRO A 370 -17.00 -19.06 3.99
CA PRO A 370 -16.03 -17.97 4.11
C PRO A 370 -15.46 -17.62 2.74
N SER A 371 -15.41 -16.32 2.46
CA SER A 371 -14.84 -15.77 1.24
C SER A 371 -13.77 -14.77 1.64
N THR A 372 -12.62 -14.83 0.98
CA THR A 372 -11.47 -13.98 1.28
C THR A 372 -11.09 -13.19 0.04
N VAL A 373 -10.68 -11.94 0.24
CA VAL A 373 -10.08 -11.10 -0.79
C VAL A 373 -8.81 -10.46 -0.26
N SER A 374 -7.78 -10.38 -1.08
CA SER A 374 -6.55 -9.66 -0.75
C SER A 374 -6.49 -8.34 -1.50
N GLY A 375 -5.85 -7.35 -0.91
CA GLY A 375 -5.68 -6.02 -1.48
C GLY A 375 -4.44 -5.32 -0.93
N HIS A 376 -4.23 -4.08 -1.35
CA HIS A 376 -3.25 -3.17 -0.78
C HIS A 376 -3.95 -1.85 -0.50
N THR A 377 -3.55 -1.17 0.57
CA THR A 377 -4.00 0.20 0.79
C THR A 377 -3.42 1.13 -0.27
N HIS A 378 -4.18 2.15 -0.63
CA HIS A 378 -3.74 3.21 -1.51
C HIS A 378 -3.47 4.47 -0.71
N LEU A 379 -2.44 5.23 -1.09
CA LEU A 379 -2.05 6.47 -0.40
C LEU A 379 -3.13 7.57 -0.40
N GLU A 380 -4.18 7.43 -1.23
CA GLU A 380 -5.29 8.37 -1.28
C GLU A 380 -6.42 7.93 -0.35
N SER A 381 -6.62 8.69 0.73
CA SER A 381 -7.76 8.53 1.64
C SER A 381 -9.00 9.23 1.10
N LEU A 382 -9.89 8.46 0.48
CA LEU A 382 -11.19 8.88 -0.04
C LEU A 382 -12.30 8.79 1.02
N TRP A 383 -12.22 7.83 1.94
CA TRP A 383 -13.10 7.71 3.11
C TRP A 383 -12.25 7.82 4.38
N ASP A 384 -12.58 8.78 5.23
CA ASP A 384 -12.05 8.84 6.59
C ASP A 384 -12.92 7.96 7.49
N ALA A 385 -12.29 7.25 8.43
CA ALA A 385 -13.03 6.54 9.47
C ALA A 385 -13.98 7.49 10.23
N THR A 386 -15.15 6.97 10.64
CA THR A 386 -16.11 7.75 11.44
C THR A 386 -15.47 8.14 12.77
N PRO A 387 -15.66 9.38 13.27
CA PRO A 387 -15.19 9.76 14.61
C PRO A 387 -15.71 8.82 15.71
N GLY A 388 -14.82 8.41 16.60
CA GLY A 388 -15.03 7.42 17.65
C GLY A 388 -14.78 5.98 17.21
N CYS A 389 -14.37 5.74 15.97
CA CYS A 389 -14.10 4.38 15.50
C CYS A 389 -12.80 3.79 16.06
N ALA A 390 -11.79 4.64 16.12
CA ALA A 390 -10.43 4.35 16.54
C ALA A 390 -10.00 5.42 17.54
N PRO A 391 -9.11 5.12 18.50
CA PRO A 391 -8.50 6.15 19.33
C PRO A 391 -7.85 7.24 18.45
N GLN A 392 -7.99 8.50 18.86
CA GLN A 392 -7.41 9.67 18.17
C GLN A 392 -8.02 10.04 16.81
N ASP A 393 -9.01 9.28 16.32
CA ASP A 393 -9.72 9.54 15.07
C ASP A 393 -8.77 9.87 13.90
N PRO A 394 -7.91 8.91 13.49
CA PRO A 394 -7.00 9.14 12.38
C PRO A 394 -7.78 9.46 11.10
N VAL A 395 -7.27 10.41 10.33
CA VAL A 395 -7.86 10.89 9.08
C VAL A 395 -6.78 11.08 8.04
N GLY A 396 -7.12 10.85 6.78
CA GLY A 396 -6.18 10.89 5.67
C GLY A 396 -5.30 9.65 5.58
N MET A 397 -5.70 8.53 6.21
CA MET A 397 -4.91 7.30 6.22
C MET A 397 -5.10 6.48 4.93
N PRO A 398 -4.07 5.72 4.51
CA PRO A 398 -4.18 4.87 3.34
C PRO A 398 -5.21 3.75 3.53
N GLU A 399 -6.09 3.57 2.54
CA GLU A 399 -7.21 2.63 2.65
C GLU A 399 -7.31 1.65 1.47
N GLY A 400 -7.90 0.49 1.75
CA GLY A 400 -8.26 -0.56 0.80
C GLY A 400 -9.77 -0.74 0.73
N ILE A 401 -10.29 -0.95 -0.49
CA ILE A 401 -11.74 -0.89 -0.74
C ILE A 401 -12.25 -2.22 -1.32
N VAL A 402 -13.27 -2.79 -0.68
CA VAL A 402 -13.91 -4.04 -1.10
C VAL A 402 -15.43 -3.84 -1.17
N ARG A 403 -16.04 -4.26 -2.28
CA ARG A 403 -17.50 -4.33 -2.39
C ARG A 403 -18.01 -5.63 -1.80
N LEU A 404 -18.87 -5.55 -0.80
CA LEU A 404 -19.51 -6.73 -0.21
C LEU A 404 -20.92 -6.89 -0.79
N ARG A 405 -21.21 -8.05 -1.40
CA ARG A 405 -22.58 -8.39 -1.83
C ARG A 405 -23.20 -9.40 -0.88
N VAL A 406 -24.38 -9.05 -0.35
CA VAL A 406 -25.16 -9.86 0.58
C VAL A 406 -26.44 -10.30 -0.12
N ALA A 407 -26.59 -11.61 -0.37
CA ALA A 407 -27.71 -12.14 -1.14
C ALA A 407 -29.02 -12.28 -0.34
N SER A 408 -28.90 -12.51 0.97
CA SER A 408 -30.01 -12.65 1.92
C SER A 408 -29.63 -12.00 3.24
N GLU A 409 -30.63 -11.57 4.03
CA GLU A 409 -30.36 -11.06 5.38
C GLU A 409 -29.52 -12.08 6.17
N SER A 410 -28.36 -11.64 6.66
CA SER A 410 -27.38 -12.54 7.25
C SER A 410 -26.66 -11.85 8.41
N ARG A 411 -26.31 -12.62 9.45
CA ARG A 411 -25.30 -12.22 10.42
C ARG A 411 -23.94 -12.44 9.75
N VAL A 412 -23.18 -11.37 9.60
CA VAL A 412 -21.90 -11.35 8.88
C VAL A 412 -20.79 -11.08 9.87
N ARG A 413 -19.72 -11.88 9.81
CA ARG A 413 -18.43 -11.54 10.38
C ARG A 413 -17.49 -11.10 9.28
N LEU A 414 -16.88 -9.93 9.46
CA LEU A 414 -15.79 -9.41 8.63
C LEU A 414 -14.54 -9.36 9.49
N THR A 415 -13.37 -9.72 8.94
CA THR A 415 -12.12 -9.69 9.70
C THR A 415 -10.92 -9.45 8.80
N THR A 416 -10.00 -8.60 9.25
CA THR A 416 -8.65 -8.44 8.68
C THR A 416 -7.60 -9.28 9.39
N ASP A 417 -8.04 -10.02 10.42
CA ASP A 417 -7.28 -11.02 11.18
C ASP A 417 -6.84 -12.21 10.30
N LEU A 418 -5.88 -11.96 9.41
CA LEU A 418 -5.34 -12.88 8.43
C LEU A 418 -3.84 -12.62 8.26
N PRO A 419 -2.99 -13.66 8.04
CA PRO A 419 -1.54 -13.51 7.92
C PRO A 419 -1.06 -12.57 6.82
N GLU A 420 -1.90 -12.32 5.81
CA GLU A 420 -1.61 -11.40 4.71
C GLU A 420 -1.78 -9.91 5.10
N THR A 421 -2.39 -9.61 6.25
CA THR A 421 -2.53 -8.25 6.77
C THR A 421 -1.28 -7.80 7.51
N SER A 422 -0.62 -6.78 6.97
CA SER A 422 0.73 -6.39 7.39
C SER A 422 0.81 -5.09 8.19
N PHE A 423 -0.33 -4.53 8.60
CA PHE A 423 -0.43 -3.25 9.28
C PHE A 423 -1.65 -3.21 10.19
N ASP A 424 -1.68 -2.24 11.10
CA ASP A 424 -2.78 -2.00 12.02
C ASP A 424 -3.99 -1.41 11.30
N THR A 425 -5.13 -2.12 11.34
CA THR A 425 -6.30 -1.84 10.50
C THR A 425 -7.48 -1.25 11.26
N ILE A 426 -8.14 -0.24 10.69
CA ILE A 426 -9.51 0.15 11.01
C ILE A 426 -10.44 -0.45 9.96
N LEU A 427 -11.45 -1.20 10.38
CA LEU A 427 -12.45 -1.79 9.49
C LEU A 427 -13.80 -1.11 9.66
N TYR A 428 -14.44 -0.69 8.57
CA TYR A 428 -15.79 -0.16 8.62
C TYR A 428 -16.65 -0.50 7.39
N VAL A 429 -17.96 -0.52 7.61
CA VAL A 429 -18.96 -0.88 6.59
C VAL A 429 -19.85 0.31 6.29
N LEU A 430 -19.91 0.69 5.01
CA LEU A 430 -20.74 1.77 4.49
C LEU A 430 -21.93 1.20 3.70
N PRO A 431 -23.07 1.92 3.65
CA PRO A 431 -24.28 1.47 2.95
C PRO A 431 -24.14 1.46 1.41
N GLY A 432 -23.03 1.96 0.85
CA GLY A 432 -22.73 1.87 -0.57
C GLY A 432 -21.61 2.80 -1.03
N CYS A 433 -21.26 2.73 -2.31
CA CYS A 433 -20.10 3.43 -2.90
C CYS A 433 -20.07 4.96 -2.76
N ALA A 434 -21.22 5.61 -2.65
CA ALA A 434 -21.31 7.07 -2.61
C ALA A 434 -21.41 7.63 -1.18
N ALA A 435 -21.55 6.74 -0.18
CA ALA A 435 -21.65 7.11 1.21
C ALA A 435 -20.36 7.81 1.67
N ASP A 436 -20.51 8.77 2.56
CA ASP A 436 -19.39 9.34 3.31
C ASP A 436 -18.97 8.40 4.44
N GLY A 437 -17.71 8.46 4.86
CA GLY A 437 -17.20 7.70 6.00
C GLY A 437 -18.07 7.84 7.25
N THR A 438 -18.62 9.03 7.50
CA THR A 438 -19.55 9.34 8.61
C THR A 438 -20.89 8.60 8.58
N GLU A 439 -21.22 7.93 7.47
CA GLU A 439 -22.41 7.08 7.32
C GLU A 439 -22.13 5.60 7.62
N ALA A 440 -21.01 5.28 8.29
CA ALA A 440 -20.67 3.91 8.68
C ALA A 440 -21.79 3.25 9.49
N ILE A 441 -22.19 2.06 9.04
CA ILE A 441 -23.16 1.19 9.71
C ILE A 441 -22.55 0.60 10.98
N ALA A 442 -21.28 0.18 10.87
CA ALA A 442 -20.48 -0.36 11.96
C ALA A 442 -19.00 -0.14 11.66
N CYS A 443 -18.18 -0.11 12.71
CA CYS A 443 -16.74 0.02 12.57
C CYS A 443 -15.97 -0.59 13.77
N SER A 444 -14.70 -0.93 13.57
CA SER A 444 -13.76 -1.55 14.52
C SER A 444 -12.33 -1.09 14.22
N ASP A 445 -11.45 -1.14 15.22
CA ASP A 445 -10.01 -0.82 15.11
C ASP A 445 -9.13 -1.96 15.69
N ASP A 446 -9.40 -2.37 16.93
CA ASP A 446 -8.57 -3.37 17.63
C ASP A 446 -9.39 -4.62 18.05
N ALA A 447 -9.65 -5.53 17.11
CA ALA A 447 -10.35 -6.79 17.38
C ALA A 447 -10.05 -7.91 16.36
N PRO A 448 -9.44 -9.05 16.75
CA PRO A 448 -8.74 -9.29 18.00
C PRO A 448 -7.40 -8.55 18.05
N GLY A 449 -6.84 -8.40 19.25
CA GLY A 449 -5.50 -7.83 19.41
C GLY A 449 -5.45 -6.32 19.23
N THR A 450 -4.32 -5.83 18.70
CA THR A 450 -4.02 -4.39 18.52
C THR A 450 -3.55 -4.07 17.09
N SER A 451 -3.89 -4.92 16.13
CA SER A 451 -3.40 -4.83 14.75
C SER A 451 -4.41 -5.31 13.72
N ALA A 452 -5.40 -6.09 14.14
CA ALA A 452 -6.48 -6.57 13.29
C ALA A 452 -7.81 -5.98 13.73
N SER A 453 -8.74 -5.91 12.79
CA SER A 453 -10.09 -5.44 13.01
C SER A 453 -11.12 -6.49 12.62
N SER A 454 -12.19 -6.59 13.42
CA SER A 454 -13.26 -7.56 13.21
C SER A 454 -14.60 -6.98 13.58
N LEU A 455 -15.58 -7.24 12.71
CA LEU A 455 -16.94 -6.75 12.85
C LEU A 455 -17.91 -7.91 12.77
N GLU A 456 -18.87 -7.93 13.70
CA GLU A 456 -20.05 -8.79 13.64
C GLU A 456 -21.31 -7.92 13.55
N LEU A 457 -22.04 -8.02 12.45
CA LEU A 457 -23.24 -7.23 12.20
C LEU A 457 -24.28 -7.99 11.39
N THR A 458 -25.55 -7.59 11.49
CA THR A 458 -26.61 -8.14 10.62
C THR A 458 -26.83 -7.20 9.45
N LEU A 459 -26.68 -7.71 8.23
CA LEU A 459 -26.87 -6.96 6.99
C LEU A 459 -28.09 -7.48 6.25
N ALA A 460 -28.94 -6.56 5.79
CA ALA A 460 -30.01 -6.87 4.84
C ALA A 460 -29.42 -7.23 3.46
N PRO A 461 -30.19 -7.87 2.56
CA PRO A 461 -29.73 -8.11 1.20
C PRO A 461 -29.37 -6.78 0.50
N GLY A 462 -28.21 -6.72 -0.16
CA GLY A 462 -27.73 -5.48 -0.77
C GLY A 462 -26.26 -5.51 -1.16
N GLU A 463 -25.80 -4.37 -1.67
CA GLU A 463 -24.38 -4.10 -1.89
C GLU A 463 -23.91 -3.07 -0.87
N TYR A 464 -22.78 -3.37 -0.24
CA TYR A 464 -22.13 -2.55 0.77
C TYR A 464 -20.70 -2.26 0.34
N LEU A 465 -20.11 -1.24 0.95
CA LEU A 465 -18.69 -0.97 0.82
C LEU A 465 -18.01 -1.28 2.15
N VAL A 466 -16.99 -2.13 2.11
CA VAL A 466 -16.11 -2.41 3.24
C VAL A 466 -14.81 -1.66 2.99
N VAL A 467 -14.40 -0.86 3.97
CA VAL A 467 -13.16 -0.11 3.94
C VAL A 467 -12.22 -0.70 4.98
N VAL A 468 -11.01 -1.05 4.52
CA VAL A 468 -9.87 -1.46 5.34
C VAL A 468 -8.90 -0.30 5.35
N ASP A 469 -8.98 0.54 6.38
CA ASP A 469 -8.16 1.73 6.54
C ASP A 469 -6.97 1.42 7.46
N ALA A 470 -5.90 2.21 7.37
CA ALA A 470 -4.77 2.08 8.28
C ALA A 470 -5.00 2.93 9.54
N TRP A 471 -4.71 2.40 10.72
CA TRP A 471 -4.72 3.23 11.93
C TRP A 471 -3.59 4.27 11.91
N SER A 472 -2.42 3.88 11.38
CA SER A 472 -1.27 4.77 11.21
C SER A 472 -0.37 4.39 10.03
N GLY A 473 0.56 5.28 9.69
CA GLY A 473 1.64 5.00 8.72
C GLY A 473 1.18 4.95 7.26
N ALA A 474 1.87 4.14 6.46
CA ALA A 474 1.66 4.06 5.01
C ALA A 474 0.63 2.98 4.59
N GLY A 475 0.00 2.30 5.56
CA GLY A 475 -0.78 1.08 5.32
C GLY A 475 0.08 -0.08 4.79
N GLY A 476 -0.51 -0.99 4.03
CA GLY A 476 0.18 -2.18 3.52
C GLY A 476 -0.71 -3.15 2.75
N ALA A 477 -0.24 -4.38 2.62
CA ALA A 477 -1.05 -5.48 2.11
C ALA A 477 -2.08 -5.90 3.17
N PHE A 478 -3.26 -6.30 2.73
CA PHE A 478 -4.30 -6.85 3.61
C PHE A 478 -4.98 -8.04 2.97
N ALA A 479 -5.54 -8.90 3.81
CA ALA A 479 -6.64 -9.77 3.43
C ALA A 479 -7.88 -9.47 4.27
N LEU A 480 -9.04 -9.68 3.67
CA LEU A 480 -10.34 -9.51 4.30
C LEU A 480 -11.14 -10.79 4.09
N GLU A 481 -11.48 -11.48 5.19
CA GLU A 481 -12.45 -12.57 5.20
C GLU A 481 -13.85 -12.01 5.52
N ALA A 482 -14.86 -12.50 4.79
CA ALA A 482 -16.25 -12.42 5.22
C ALA A 482 -16.87 -13.82 5.31
N ARG A 483 -17.67 -14.04 6.35
CA ARG A 483 -18.47 -15.26 6.52
C ARG A 483 -19.83 -14.98 7.13
N THR A 484 -20.79 -15.85 6.82
CA THR A 484 -22.08 -15.89 7.53
C THR A 484 -21.95 -16.71 8.79
N GLU A 485 -22.60 -16.29 9.87
CA GLU A 485 -22.63 -17.02 11.15
C GLU A 485 -23.96 -17.74 11.42
#